data_AF-A0A521QXJ9-F1
#
_entry.id   AF-A0A521QXJ9-F1
#
_cell.length_a   1.000
_cell.length_b   1.000
_cell.length_c   1.000
_cell.angle_alpha   90.00
_cell.angle_beta   90.00
_cell.angle_gamma   90.00
#
_symmetry.space_group_name_H-M   'P 1'
#
loop_
_entity.id
_entity.type
_entity.pdbx_description
1 polymer ?
#
loop_
_entity_poly.entity_id
_entity_poly.type
_entity_poly.pdbx_seq_one_letter_code
_entity_poly.pdbx_strand_id
1 'polypeptide(L)'
;MKAPTEATTGSSSGTVSCERDKVPLIVEEIENAKQGKSMEWHWSEFSYPELYPGLIDTIFRCRKEHGLRFRCLVVNTRHTRHKEYSNNDPDLGLEKYVHRHLMTYANDQKLPAQFYVQLDKRTEKYSAASQRYSLNNADRRDNKRNYDLFAEAIDVHSHTSPMVQVADVLSGAVAYVKNERYLAQVVGPKKLAVAERVAKLANIPIFGLAREVGVQRGELRSLAFATNPYVSSSFIIWNLHLRAKEEAALRALSKEQLGRYSRDTTYGDLRDEGYRIVVECARCDQSIPDYMAVRPDNGAKLISSKSARCRLCGNRGIVHLKPMKRRPR
;
A
#
# COMPACT_ATOMS: atom_id res chain seq x y z
N MET A 1 14.64 17.45 -22.91
CA MET A 1 13.38 16.79 -22.50
C MET A 1 13.59 16.11 -21.16
N LYS A 2 13.00 16.62 -20.06
CA LYS A 2 12.99 15.92 -18.77
C LYS A 2 11.97 14.78 -18.86
N ALA A 3 12.40 13.55 -18.62
CA ALA A 3 11.49 12.41 -18.49
C ALA A 3 10.44 12.72 -17.41
N PRO A 4 9.17 12.33 -17.60
CA PRO A 4 8.15 12.53 -16.57
C PRO A 4 8.58 11.78 -15.31
N THR A 5 8.71 12.51 -14.21
CA THR A 5 8.90 11.95 -12.87
C THR A 5 7.77 10.96 -12.60
N GLU A 6 8.06 9.66 -12.71
CA GLU A 6 7.10 8.60 -12.45
C GLU A 6 6.52 8.75 -11.04
N ALA A 7 5.26 9.18 -10.96
CA ALA A 7 4.53 9.24 -9.71
C ALA A 7 4.70 7.92 -8.95
N THR A 8 5.24 7.98 -7.73
CA THR A 8 5.24 6.87 -6.77
C THR A 8 3.79 6.58 -6.40
N THR A 9 3.30 5.39 -6.74
CA THR A 9 1.85 5.11 -6.74
C THR A 9 1.33 4.46 -5.47
N GLY A 10 2.24 4.22 -4.52
CA GLY A 10 1.91 3.80 -3.18
C GLY A 10 2.92 4.37 -2.19
N SER A 11 2.42 4.75 -1.02
CA SER A 11 3.21 5.06 0.17
C SER A 11 3.17 3.84 1.11
N SER A 12 4.19 3.67 1.93
CA SER A 12 4.21 2.65 2.99
C SER A 12 4.54 3.30 4.33
N SER A 13 3.94 2.79 5.39
CA SER A 13 4.29 3.12 6.78
C SER A 13 4.55 1.80 7.52
N GLY A 14 5.77 1.61 8.02
CA GLY A 14 6.18 0.42 8.74
C GLY A 14 6.28 0.66 10.25
N THR A 15 6.12 -0.41 11.02
CA THR A 15 6.41 -0.46 12.45
C THR A 15 7.10 -1.77 12.77
N VAL A 16 8.03 -1.72 13.72
CA VAL A 16 8.55 -2.89 14.41
C VAL A 16 8.02 -2.94 15.84
N SER A 17 7.87 -4.14 16.39
CA SER A 17 7.36 -4.33 17.75
C SER A 17 7.91 -5.60 18.37
N CYS A 18 8.25 -5.54 19.65
CA CYS A 18 8.71 -6.66 20.48
C CYS A 18 8.19 -6.47 21.91
N GLU A 19 8.54 -7.37 22.81
CA GLU A 19 8.38 -7.13 24.25
C GLU A 19 9.38 -6.07 24.73
N ARG A 20 8.96 -5.25 25.71
CA ARG A 20 9.72 -4.06 26.12
C ARG A 20 11.11 -4.39 26.66
N ASP A 21 11.24 -5.50 27.39
CA ASP A 21 12.50 -6.00 27.94
C ASP A 21 13.49 -6.48 26.87
N LYS A 22 13.02 -6.79 25.66
CA LYS A 22 13.87 -7.21 24.53
C LYS A 22 14.44 -6.05 23.72
N VAL A 23 13.93 -4.83 23.90
CA VAL A 23 14.37 -3.64 23.14
C VAL A 23 15.89 -3.41 23.24
N PRO A 24 16.53 -3.43 24.42
CA PRO A 24 17.96 -3.20 24.52
C PRO A 24 18.80 -4.22 23.74
N LEU A 25 18.44 -5.50 23.83
CA LEU A 25 19.14 -6.59 23.13
C LEU A 25 19.03 -6.44 21.61
N ILE A 26 17.84 -6.14 21.10
CA ILE A 26 17.61 -5.94 19.67
C ILE A 26 18.37 -4.71 19.16
N VAL A 27 18.36 -3.61 19.92
CA VAL A 27 19.10 -2.38 19.58
C VAL A 27 20.60 -2.65 19.51
N GLU A 28 21.16 -3.36 20.49
CA GLU A 28 22.57 -3.74 20.50
C GLU A 28 22.94 -4.58 19.26
N GLU A 29 22.12 -5.57 18.90
CA GLU A 29 22.37 -6.37 17.70
C GLU A 29 22.33 -5.55 16.40
N ILE A 30 21.37 -4.62 16.28
CA ILE A 30 21.25 -3.72 15.11
C ILE A 30 22.45 -2.78 15.01
N GLU A 31 22.93 -2.24 16.13
CA GLU A 31 24.12 -1.38 16.16
C GLU A 31 25.39 -2.18 15.84
N ASN A 32 25.53 -3.40 16.35
CA ASN A 32 26.66 -4.28 16.02
C ASN A 32 26.72 -4.60 14.52
N ALA A 33 25.57 -4.64 13.81
CA ALA A 33 25.53 -4.82 12.37
C ALA A 33 26.22 -3.67 11.58
N LYS A 34 26.46 -2.51 12.20
CA LYS A 34 27.22 -1.41 11.58
C LYS A 34 28.73 -1.66 11.55
N GLN A 35 29.24 -2.68 12.25
CA GLN A 35 30.66 -3.03 12.29
C GLN A 35 31.57 -1.83 12.66
N GLY A 36 31.12 -1.03 13.65
CA GLY A 36 31.83 0.16 14.11
C GLY A 36 31.76 1.38 13.17
N LYS A 37 30.98 1.32 12.08
CA LYS A 37 30.74 2.49 11.22
C LYS A 37 29.73 3.43 11.86
N SER A 38 30.04 4.72 11.87
CA SER A 38 29.09 5.78 12.23
C SER A 38 28.17 6.04 11.03
N MET A 39 26.98 5.43 11.05
CA MET A 39 25.99 5.57 9.99
C MET A 39 24.56 5.38 10.51
N GLU A 40 23.60 5.89 9.74
CA GLU A 40 22.18 5.62 9.87
C GLU A 40 21.74 4.61 8.80
N TRP A 41 20.85 3.68 9.16
CA TRP A 41 20.19 2.84 8.17
C TRP A 41 19.01 3.60 7.56
N HIS A 42 19.03 3.79 6.24
CA HIS A 42 18.00 4.55 5.55
C HIS A 42 17.68 3.96 4.18
N TRP A 43 16.40 3.73 3.87
CA TRP A 43 16.02 3.14 2.59
C TRP A 43 16.31 4.06 1.40
N SER A 44 16.20 5.38 1.57
CA SER A 44 16.47 6.31 0.48
C SER A 44 17.97 6.35 0.14
N GLU A 45 18.84 6.18 1.15
CA GLU A 45 20.28 6.44 1.09
C GLU A 45 21.09 5.26 1.68
N PHE A 46 21.76 4.52 0.80
CA PHE A 46 22.53 3.34 1.17
C PHE A 46 23.98 3.71 1.39
N SER A 47 24.28 4.32 2.53
CA SER A 47 25.64 4.40 3.06
C SER A 47 26.12 2.99 3.41
N TYR A 48 27.33 2.60 2.98
CA TYR A 48 27.87 1.24 3.15
C TYR A 48 26.91 0.10 2.74
N PRO A 49 26.52 0.03 1.45
CA PRO A 49 25.57 -0.96 0.93
C PRO A 49 25.91 -2.41 1.25
N GLU A 50 27.20 -2.72 1.38
CA GLU A 50 27.74 -4.03 1.74
C GLU A 50 27.31 -4.51 3.14
N LEU A 51 26.93 -3.60 4.04
CA LEU A 51 26.49 -3.94 5.40
C LEU A 51 25.00 -4.28 5.49
N TYR A 52 24.18 -3.81 4.54
CA TYR A 52 22.73 -4.04 4.55
C TYR A 52 22.34 -5.52 4.58
N PRO A 53 22.98 -6.44 3.83
CA PRO A 53 22.68 -7.87 3.97
C PRO A 53 22.82 -8.39 5.41
N GLY A 54 23.87 -7.96 6.12
CA GLY A 54 24.09 -8.31 7.53
C GLY A 54 23.05 -7.70 8.47
N LEU A 55 22.62 -6.46 8.22
CA LEU A 55 21.49 -5.85 8.92
C LEU A 55 20.21 -6.69 8.73
N ILE A 56 19.86 -7.04 7.49
CA ILE A 56 18.65 -7.82 7.20
C ILE A 56 18.71 -9.17 7.93
N ASP A 57 19.84 -9.87 7.88
CA ASP A 57 19.99 -11.15 8.59
C ASP A 57 19.81 -10.98 10.10
N THR A 58 20.37 -9.91 10.67
CA THR A 58 20.23 -9.56 12.09
C THR A 58 18.77 -9.32 12.46
N ILE A 59 18.02 -8.56 11.65
CA ILE A 59 16.58 -8.31 11.87
C ILE A 59 15.80 -9.63 11.90
N PHE A 60 16.03 -10.53 10.94
CA PHE A 60 15.31 -11.80 10.88
C PHE A 60 15.76 -12.79 11.95
N ARG A 61 17.00 -12.69 12.45
CA ARG A 61 17.48 -13.40 13.64
C ARG A 61 16.78 -12.87 14.90
N CYS A 62 16.77 -11.57 15.13
CA CYS A 62 16.00 -10.90 16.19
C CYS A 62 14.52 -11.28 16.18
N ARG A 63 13.92 -11.48 15.00
CA ARG A 63 12.54 -11.98 14.86
C ARG A 63 12.35 -13.37 15.45
N LYS A 64 13.33 -14.26 15.25
CA LYS A 64 13.30 -15.64 15.75
C LYS A 64 13.66 -15.72 17.24
N GLU A 65 14.67 -14.96 17.67
CA GLU A 65 15.27 -15.07 19.01
C GLU A 65 14.59 -14.15 20.04
N HIS A 66 14.20 -12.94 19.63
CA HIS A 66 13.71 -11.88 20.53
C HIS A 66 12.26 -11.45 20.26
N GLY A 67 11.54 -12.21 19.42
CA GLY A 67 10.14 -11.93 19.09
C GLY A 67 9.93 -10.60 18.36
N LEU A 68 10.93 -10.10 17.63
CA LEU A 68 10.77 -8.92 16.79
C LEU A 68 9.72 -9.18 15.70
N ARG A 69 8.69 -8.34 15.65
CA ARG A 69 7.60 -8.41 14.67
C ARG A 69 7.64 -7.17 13.80
N PHE A 70 7.33 -7.33 12.51
CA PHE A 70 7.18 -6.23 11.59
C PHE A 70 5.75 -6.16 11.06
N ARG A 71 5.20 -4.93 11.01
CA ARG A 71 3.91 -4.65 10.38
C ARG A 71 4.07 -3.45 9.45
N CYS A 72 3.49 -3.51 8.26
CA CYS A 72 3.48 -2.39 7.32
C CYS A 72 2.08 -2.13 6.77
N LEU A 73 1.73 -0.86 6.63
CA LEU A 73 0.57 -0.39 5.90
C LEU A 73 1.01 0.16 4.54
N VAL A 74 0.59 -0.48 3.46
CA VAL A 74 0.82 -0.04 2.09
C VAL A 74 -0.44 0.67 1.59
N VAL A 75 -0.33 1.97 1.33
CA VAL A 75 -1.45 2.82 0.92
C VAL A 75 -1.32 3.14 -0.56
N ASN A 76 -2.37 2.87 -1.34
CA ASN A 76 -2.45 3.39 -2.71
C ASN A 76 -2.78 4.88 -2.67
N THR A 77 -1.75 5.72 -2.87
CA THR A 77 -1.85 7.18 -2.77
C THR A 77 -2.51 7.84 -3.99
N ARG A 78 -2.76 7.10 -5.07
CA ARG A 78 -3.43 7.68 -6.27
C ARG A 78 -4.84 8.18 -5.99
N HIS A 79 -5.48 7.68 -4.94
CA HIS A 79 -6.87 8.00 -4.60
C HIS A 79 -7.00 8.86 -3.36
N THR A 80 -5.90 9.44 -2.89
CA THR A 80 -5.95 10.24 -1.67
C THR A 80 -6.57 11.59 -1.98
N ARG A 81 -7.78 11.81 -1.46
CA ARG A 81 -8.46 13.11 -1.56
C ARG A 81 -8.00 14.01 -0.42
N HIS A 82 -6.73 14.44 -0.48
CA HIS A 82 -6.13 15.29 0.57
C HIS A 82 -6.93 16.58 0.81
N LYS A 83 -7.50 17.17 -0.25
CA LYS A 83 -8.37 18.35 -0.12
C LYS A 83 -9.63 18.08 0.69
N GLU A 84 -10.30 16.95 0.46
CA GLU A 84 -11.57 16.59 1.10
C GLU A 84 -11.37 16.10 2.54
N TYR A 85 -10.40 15.21 2.74
CA TYR A 85 -10.24 14.50 4.02
C TYR A 85 -9.11 15.02 4.89
N SER A 86 -8.19 15.82 4.36
CA SER A 86 -7.04 16.33 5.12
C SER A 86 -6.90 17.85 5.02
N ASN A 87 -7.92 18.58 4.56
CA ASN A 87 -7.84 20.05 4.40
C ASN A 87 -6.62 20.50 3.58
N ASN A 88 -6.23 19.70 2.59
CA ASN A 88 -5.02 19.88 1.78
C ASN A 88 -3.70 19.84 2.58
N ASP A 89 -3.72 19.29 3.79
CA ASP A 89 -2.55 19.06 4.63
C ASP A 89 -2.03 17.61 4.42
N PRO A 90 -0.87 17.43 3.75
CA PRO A 90 -0.32 16.10 3.51
C PRO A 90 0.16 15.41 4.79
N ASP A 91 0.67 16.17 5.78
CA ASP A 91 1.14 15.64 7.06
C ASP A 91 -0.03 15.08 7.87
N LEU A 92 -1.17 15.79 7.88
CA LEU A 92 -2.41 15.27 8.48
C LEU A 92 -2.87 13.97 7.81
N GLY A 93 -2.73 13.89 6.48
CA GLY A 93 -3.02 12.67 5.74
C GLY A 93 -2.15 11.49 6.20
N LEU A 94 -0.86 11.74 6.41
CA LEU A 94 0.05 10.73 6.93
C LEU A 94 -0.28 10.34 8.37
N GLU A 95 -0.56 11.29 9.25
CA GLU A 95 -0.96 11.02 10.63
C GLU A 95 -2.20 10.13 10.71
N LYS A 96 -3.16 10.29 9.79
CA LYS A 96 -4.32 9.39 9.69
C LYS A 96 -3.93 7.97 9.28
N TYR A 97 -2.90 7.80 8.44
CA TYR A 97 -2.37 6.48 8.11
C TYR A 97 -1.62 5.85 9.28
N VAL A 98 -0.80 6.61 10.01
CA VAL A 98 -0.13 6.15 11.23
C VAL A 98 -1.17 5.73 12.27
N HIS A 99 -2.18 6.57 12.52
CA HIS A 99 -3.31 6.24 13.41
C HIS A 99 -3.99 4.94 12.97
N ARG A 100 -4.35 4.82 11.68
CA ARG A 100 -5.01 3.63 11.15
C ARG A 100 -4.15 2.38 11.29
N HIS A 101 -2.85 2.51 11.06
CA HIS A 101 -1.88 1.43 11.20
C HIS A 101 -1.77 0.96 12.65
N LEU A 102 -1.63 1.88 13.60
CA LEU A 102 -1.60 1.55 15.03
C LEU A 102 -2.91 0.94 15.53
N MET A 103 -4.06 1.40 15.03
CA MET A 103 -5.35 0.78 15.34
C MET A 103 -5.44 -0.69 14.88
N THR A 104 -4.64 -1.12 13.90
CA THR A 104 -4.59 -2.55 13.56
C THR A 104 -4.01 -3.39 14.70
N TYR A 105 -3.05 -2.88 15.46
CA TYR A 105 -2.53 -3.55 16.65
C TYR A 105 -3.60 -3.64 17.74
N ALA A 106 -4.33 -2.53 17.95
CA ALA A 106 -5.40 -2.48 18.92
C ALA A 106 -6.53 -3.47 18.59
N ASN A 107 -6.91 -3.60 17.31
CA ASN A 107 -7.94 -4.53 16.90
C ASN A 107 -7.54 -6.00 17.08
N ASP A 108 -6.25 -6.32 16.94
CA ASP A 108 -5.73 -7.68 17.10
C ASP A 108 -5.52 -8.05 18.59
N GLN A 109 -5.34 -7.06 19.47
CA GLN A 109 -5.02 -7.29 20.87
C GLN A 109 -6.25 -7.75 21.67
N LYS A 110 -6.37 -9.04 21.99
CA LYS A 110 -7.53 -9.56 22.75
C LYS A 110 -7.32 -9.62 24.26
N LEU A 111 -6.06 -9.68 24.70
CA LEU A 111 -5.69 -9.76 26.10
C LEU A 111 -5.28 -8.39 26.66
N PRO A 112 -5.36 -8.16 27.98
CA PRO A 112 -4.78 -6.97 28.60
C PRO A 112 -3.30 -6.79 28.21
N ALA A 113 -2.96 -5.59 27.77
CA ALA A 113 -1.60 -5.22 27.34
C ALA A 113 -1.44 -3.70 27.37
N GLN A 114 -0.20 -3.24 27.25
CA GLN A 114 0.12 -1.82 27.08
C GLN A 114 1.15 -1.65 25.96
N PHE A 115 0.90 -0.68 25.09
CA PHE A 115 1.79 -0.30 24.01
C PHE A 115 2.57 0.97 24.36
N TYR A 116 3.87 0.90 24.11
CA TYR A 116 4.83 1.98 24.23
C TYR A 116 5.33 2.29 22.83
N VAL A 117 4.90 3.42 22.28
CA VAL A 117 5.07 3.74 20.86
C VAL A 117 6.14 4.80 20.69
N GLN A 118 7.09 4.54 19.80
CA GLN A 118 8.04 5.54 19.32
C GLN A 118 7.68 5.89 17.88
N LEU A 119 7.34 7.15 17.62
CA LEU A 119 7.04 7.66 16.29
C LEU A 119 8.19 8.53 15.80
N ASP A 120 8.53 8.40 14.53
CA ASP A 120 9.49 9.29 13.90
C ASP A 120 8.95 10.73 13.89
N LYS A 121 9.73 11.69 14.40
CA LYS A 121 9.34 13.09 14.49
C LYS A 121 9.48 13.74 13.11
N ARG A 122 8.35 13.88 12.42
CA ARG A 122 8.32 14.41 11.04
C ARG A 122 7.98 15.89 10.95
N THR A 123 7.17 16.38 11.88
CA THR A 123 6.64 17.74 11.86
C THR A 123 6.38 18.21 13.29
N GLU A 124 6.46 19.52 13.53
CA GLU A 124 6.11 20.12 14.83
C GLU A 124 4.59 20.28 15.00
N LYS A 125 3.82 20.13 13.91
CA LYS A 125 2.37 20.37 13.92
C LYS A 125 1.57 19.25 14.60
N TYR A 126 2.05 18.02 14.49
CA TYR A 126 1.39 16.83 15.02
C TYR A 126 2.37 16.11 15.95
N SER A 127 1.91 15.72 17.13
CA SER A 127 2.73 15.07 18.14
C SER A 127 2.25 13.67 18.45
N ALA A 128 3.17 12.78 18.81
CA ALA A 128 2.85 11.44 19.28
C ALA A 128 1.91 11.47 20.49
N ALA A 129 2.03 12.47 21.38
CA ALA A 129 1.15 12.65 22.53
C ALA A 129 -0.31 12.88 22.12
N SER A 130 -0.56 13.72 21.10
CA SER A 130 -1.90 13.92 20.52
C SER A 130 -2.43 12.65 19.85
N GLN A 131 -1.53 11.92 19.18
CA GLN A 131 -1.85 10.64 18.56
C GLN A 131 -2.28 9.59 19.60
N ARG A 132 -1.59 9.49 20.75
CA ARG A 132 -1.95 8.61 21.87
C ARG A 132 -3.38 8.85 22.34
N TYR A 133 -3.74 10.12 22.56
CA TYR A 133 -5.08 10.48 23.00
C TYR A 133 -6.15 10.05 21.99
N SER A 134 -5.91 10.33 20.70
CA SER A 134 -6.81 9.95 19.61
C SER A 134 -6.97 8.42 19.50
N LEU A 135 -5.86 7.68 19.61
CA LEU A 135 -5.83 6.22 19.58
C LEU A 135 -6.62 5.60 20.73
N ASN A 136 -6.36 6.02 21.99
CA ASN A 136 -7.10 5.48 23.14
C ASN A 136 -8.59 5.80 23.05
N ASN A 137 -8.97 6.98 22.57
CA ASN A 137 -10.39 7.31 22.36
C ASN A 137 -11.05 6.45 21.28
N ALA A 138 -10.38 6.26 20.14
CA ALA A 138 -10.86 5.35 19.10
C ALA A 138 -10.99 3.92 19.64
N ASP A 139 -10.03 3.50 20.44
CA ASP A 139 -9.97 2.16 20.99
C ASP A 139 -11.09 1.86 21.99
N ARG A 140 -11.35 2.76 22.93
CA ARG A 140 -12.50 2.63 23.86
C ARG A 140 -13.83 2.60 23.09
N ARG A 141 -13.96 3.39 22.03
CA ARG A 141 -15.18 3.41 21.20
C ARG A 141 -15.37 2.11 20.43
N ASP A 142 -14.32 1.65 19.75
CA ASP A 142 -14.39 0.60 18.74
C ASP A 142 -14.20 -0.81 19.34
N ASN A 143 -13.34 -0.94 20.35
CA ASN A 143 -13.01 -2.22 21.02
C ASN A 143 -13.57 -2.31 22.46
N LYS A 144 -14.29 -1.29 22.95
CA LYS A 144 -14.94 -1.27 24.28
C LYS A 144 -13.98 -1.51 25.46
N ARG A 145 -12.70 -1.17 25.31
CA ARG A 145 -11.73 -1.27 26.41
C ARG A 145 -12.02 -0.22 27.48
N ASN A 146 -11.78 -0.59 28.74
CA ASN A 146 -11.94 0.26 29.93
C ASN A 146 -10.60 0.77 30.49
N TYR A 147 -9.51 0.56 29.75
CA TYR A 147 -8.16 1.00 30.10
C TYR A 147 -7.45 1.57 28.86
N ASP A 148 -6.33 2.23 29.08
CA ASP A 148 -5.52 2.84 28.02
C ASP A 148 -4.55 1.80 27.45
N LEU A 149 -4.85 1.32 26.25
CA LEU A 149 -4.00 0.37 25.56
C LEU A 149 -2.68 1.02 25.11
N PHE A 150 -2.72 2.25 24.61
CA PHE A 150 -1.54 3.02 24.26
C PHE A 150 -1.10 3.82 25.49
N ALA A 151 -0.26 3.21 26.33
CA ALA A 151 0.21 3.80 27.57
C ALA A 151 1.12 5.02 27.30
N GLU A 152 1.97 4.90 26.30
CA GLU A 152 2.93 5.93 25.92
C GLU A 152 3.04 6.04 24.40
N ALA A 153 3.17 7.27 23.92
CA ALA A 153 3.63 7.55 22.57
C ALA A 153 4.54 8.78 22.60
N ILE A 154 5.77 8.62 22.11
CA ILE A 154 6.78 9.69 22.07
C ILE A 154 7.27 9.90 20.65
N ASP A 155 7.60 11.15 20.34
CA ASP A 155 8.31 11.52 19.13
C ASP A 155 9.81 11.26 19.34
N VAL A 156 10.43 10.55 18.42
CA VAL A 156 11.87 10.26 18.39
C VAL A 156 12.45 10.67 17.05
N HIS A 157 13.74 10.97 16.97
CA HIS A 157 14.40 11.22 15.70
C HIS A 157 14.95 9.92 15.12
N SER A 158 14.78 9.69 13.81
CA SER A 158 15.28 8.49 13.13
C SER A 158 16.75 8.19 13.43
N HIS A 159 17.62 9.21 13.40
CA HIS A 159 19.07 9.05 13.64
C HIS A 159 19.42 8.57 15.06
N THR A 160 18.50 8.69 16.04
CA THR A 160 18.70 8.21 17.43
C THR A 160 17.95 6.93 17.76
N SER A 161 17.11 6.40 16.85
CA SER A 161 16.31 5.20 17.08
C SER A 161 16.57 4.12 16.04
N PRO A 162 17.40 3.11 16.36
CA PRO A 162 17.68 1.99 15.45
C PRO A 162 16.42 1.22 15.07
N MET A 163 15.42 1.17 15.95
CA MET A 163 14.13 0.54 15.68
C MET A 163 13.32 1.28 14.61
N VAL A 164 13.32 2.61 14.64
CA VAL A 164 12.69 3.44 13.58
C VAL A 164 13.42 3.26 12.25
N GLN A 165 14.76 3.21 12.27
CA GLN A 165 15.56 2.95 11.07
C GLN A 165 15.26 1.58 10.46
N VAL A 166 15.16 0.53 11.28
CA VAL A 166 14.74 -0.81 10.82
C VAL A 166 13.34 -0.77 10.20
N ALA A 167 12.40 -0.05 10.82
CA ALA A 167 11.06 0.11 10.27
C ALA A 167 11.09 0.82 8.90
N ASP A 168 11.93 1.84 8.72
CA ASP A 168 12.14 2.52 7.43
C ASP A 168 12.67 1.55 6.37
N VAL A 169 13.78 0.86 6.64
CA VAL A 169 14.42 -0.09 5.71
C VAL A 169 13.44 -1.19 5.27
N LEU A 170 12.75 -1.82 6.23
CA LEU A 170 11.79 -2.89 5.92
C LEU A 170 10.57 -2.36 5.15
N SER A 171 10.04 -1.20 5.53
CA SER A 171 8.89 -0.60 4.83
C SER A 171 9.24 -0.20 3.41
N GLY A 172 10.43 0.36 3.20
CA GLY A 172 10.98 0.72 1.90
C GLY A 172 11.18 -0.51 1.00
N ALA A 173 11.75 -1.60 1.54
CA ALA A 173 11.88 -2.86 0.82
C ALA A 173 10.51 -3.45 0.42
N VAL A 174 9.54 -3.45 1.34
CA VAL A 174 8.17 -3.89 1.05
C VAL A 174 7.52 -3.03 -0.03
N ALA A 175 7.62 -1.71 0.07
CA ALA A 175 7.11 -0.80 -0.96
C ALA A 175 7.80 -0.99 -2.31
N TYR A 176 9.09 -1.31 -2.32
CA TYR A 176 9.84 -1.58 -3.54
C TYR A 176 9.27 -2.79 -4.28
N VAL A 177 9.04 -3.88 -3.55
CA VAL A 177 8.46 -5.12 -4.10
C VAL A 177 7.01 -4.89 -4.50
N LYS A 178 6.19 -4.32 -3.62
CA LYS A 178 4.75 -4.08 -3.87
C LYS A 178 4.49 -3.08 -5.00
N ASN A 179 5.39 -2.12 -5.22
CA ASN A 179 5.29 -1.21 -6.36
C ASN A 179 5.97 -1.75 -7.63
N GLU A 180 6.42 -3.01 -7.61
CA GLU A 180 7.05 -3.71 -8.74
C GLU A 180 8.25 -2.91 -9.28
N ARG A 181 8.99 -2.23 -8.40
CA ARG A 181 10.13 -1.39 -8.78
C ARG A 181 11.31 -2.22 -9.31
N TYR A 182 11.38 -3.49 -8.94
CA TYR A 182 12.33 -4.46 -9.50
C TYR A 182 12.08 -4.76 -11.00
N LEU A 183 10.91 -4.41 -11.55
CA LEU A 183 10.60 -4.53 -12.98
C LEU A 183 10.86 -3.24 -13.78
N ALA A 184 11.40 -2.19 -13.16
CA ALA A 184 11.72 -0.96 -13.87
C ALA A 184 12.82 -1.19 -14.92
N GLN A 185 12.88 -0.34 -15.95
CA GLN A 185 13.93 -0.43 -16.97
C GLN A 185 15.33 -0.25 -16.36
N VAL A 186 15.46 0.72 -15.46
CA VAL A 186 16.66 1.02 -14.67
C VAL A 186 16.41 0.61 -13.23
N VAL A 187 17.19 -0.36 -12.76
CA VAL A 187 17.07 -0.94 -11.41
C VAL A 187 18.39 -0.71 -10.69
N GLY A 188 18.35 -0.02 -9.55
CA GLY A 188 19.54 0.15 -8.71
C GLY A 188 19.90 -1.19 -8.06
N PRO A 189 21.07 -1.80 -8.36
CA PRO A 189 21.39 -3.18 -7.95
C PRO A 189 21.41 -3.34 -6.43
N LYS A 190 21.83 -2.30 -5.70
CA LYS A 190 21.88 -2.28 -4.23
C LYS A 190 20.50 -2.41 -3.58
N LYS A 191 19.53 -1.60 -4.05
CA LYS A 191 18.15 -1.64 -3.55
C LYS A 191 17.45 -2.94 -3.93
N LEU A 192 17.72 -3.45 -5.14
CA LEU A 192 17.21 -4.74 -5.59
C LEU A 192 17.68 -5.86 -4.66
N ALA A 193 18.98 -5.96 -4.39
CA ALA A 193 19.54 -7.01 -3.53
C ALA A 193 18.92 -7.01 -2.13
N VAL A 194 18.74 -5.83 -1.52
CA VAL A 194 18.08 -5.73 -0.21
C VAL A 194 16.60 -6.09 -0.28
N ALA A 195 15.88 -5.58 -1.29
CA ALA A 195 14.46 -5.90 -1.47
C ALA A 195 14.23 -7.40 -1.71
N GLU A 196 15.06 -8.04 -2.52
CA GLU A 196 15.03 -9.49 -2.77
C GLU A 196 15.34 -10.29 -1.52
N ARG A 197 16.34 -9.87 -0.73
CA ARG A 197 16.67 -10.54 0.53
C ARG A 197 15.52 -10.44 1.53
N VAL A 198 14.96 -9.25 1.73
CA VAL A 198 13.78 -9.06 2.60
C VAL A 198 12.61 -9.89 2.09
N ALA A 199 12.33 -9.88 0.78
CA ALA A 199 11.23 -10.65 0.22
C ALA A 199 11.42 -12.15 0.40
N LYS A 200 12.61 -12.68 0.16
CA LYS A 200 12.94 -14.10 0.40
C LYS A 200 12.71 -14.48 1.86
N LEU A 201 13.25 -13.70 2.80
CA LEU A 201 13.15 -14.01 4.23
C LEU A 201 11.74 -13.77 4.80
N ALA A 202 10.99 -12.81 4.26
CA ALA A 202 9.59 -12.55 4.60
C ALA A 202 8.58 -13.39 3.80
N ASN A 203 9.04 -14.26 2.90
CA ASN A 203 8.23 -15.04 1.96
C ASN A 203 7.30 -14.18 1.07
N ILE A 204 7.70 -12.95 0.76
CA ILE A 204 6.98 -12.07 -0.15
C ILE A 204 7.30 -12.52 -1.58
N PRO A 205 6.29 -12.85 -2.41
CA PRO A 205 6.54 -13.31 -3.76
C PRO A 205 7.17 -12.21 -4.61
N ILE A 206 8.32 -12.53 -5.21
CA ILE A 206 8.94 -11.80 -6.32
C ILE A 206 8.94 -12.73 -7.53
N PHE A 207 8.53 -12.21 -8.67
CA PHE A 207 8.53 -12.95 -9.93
C PHE A 207 9.81 -12.60 -10.69
N GLY A 208 10.92 -13.29 -10.42
CA GLY A 208 12.22 -13.01 -11.05
C GLY A 208 12.19 -13.14 -12.58
N LEU A 209 11.54 -14.20 -13.09
CA LEU A 209 11.37 -14.44 -14.53
C LEU A 209 10.39 -13.47 -15.21
N ALA A 210 9.66 -12.64 -14.45
CA ALA A 210 8.64 -11.76 -15.02
C ALA A 210 9.21 -10.86 -16.13
N ARG A 211 10.42 -10.33 -15.94
CA ARG A 211 11.07 -9.52 -16.97
C ARG A 211 11.42 -10.33 -18.22
N GLU A 212 11.89 -11.56 -18.04
CA GLU A 212 12.27 -12.47 -19.13
C GLU A 212 11.06 -12.90 -19.96
N VAL A 213 9.90 -13.09 -19.34
CA VAL A 213 8.63 -13.39 -20.03
C VAL A 213 7.86 -12.13 -20.45
N GLY A 214 8.49 -10.96 -20.42
CA GLY A 214 7.94 -9.70 -20.94
C GLY A 214 6.86 -9.04 -20.06
N VAL A 215 6.71 -9.45 -18.80
CA VAL A 215 5.77 -8.85 -17.85
C VAL A 215 6.26 -7.46 -17.47
N GLN A 216 5.41 -6.47 -17.66
CA GLN A 216 5.71 -5.07 -17.36
C GLN A 216 5.26 -4.68 -15.94
N ARG A 217 5.88 -3.63 -15.42
CA ARG A 217 5.46 -3.01 -14.16
C ARG A 217 3.98 -2.60 -14.21
N GLY A 218 3.23 -2.96 -13.18
CA GLY A 218 1.79 -2.75 -13.03
C GLY A 218 0.95 -3.96 -13.43
N GLU A 219 1.52 -4.94 -14.13
CA GLU A 219 0.79 -6.11 -14.65
C GLU A 219 0.65 -7.25 -13.63
N LEU A 220 1.56 -7.36 -12.64
CA LEU A 220 1.54 -8.45 -11.66
C LEU A 220 0.45 -8.30 -10.59
N ARG A 221 -0.27 -7.16 -10.57
CA ARG A 221 -1.42 -6.95 -9.68
C ARG A 221 -1.08 -7.15 -8.19
N SER A 222 0.18 -7.01 -7.80
CA SER A 222 0.65 -7.23 -6.42
C SER A 222 0.01 -6.29 -5.37
N LEU A 223 -0.57 -5.18 -5.87
CA LEU A 223 -1.40 -4.20 -5.13
C LEU A 223 -2.88 -4.22 -5.51
N ALA A 224 -3.30 -4.98 -6.53
CA ALA A 224 -4.64 -4.88 -7.11
C ALA A 224 -5.72 -5.63 -6.33
N PHE A 225 -5.33 -6.45 -5.35
CA PHE A 225 -6.27 -7.08 -4.43
C PHE A 225 -5.72 -7.03 -3.02
N ALA A 226 -6.38 -6.25 -2.17
CA ALA A 226 -6.19 -6.39 -0.74
C ALA A 226 -7.49 -6.07 -0.03
N THR A 227 -8.17 -7.12 0.39
CA THR A 227 -9.10 -7.04 1.52
C THR A 227 -8.56 -7.80 2.73
N ASN A 228 -7.54 -8.67 2.56
CA ASN A 228 -6.88 -9.37 3.65
C ASN A 228 -5.38 -9.02 3.70
N PRO A 229 -4.79 -8.84 4.90
CA PRO A 229 -3.35 -8.66 5.04
C PRO A 229 -2.61 -9.87 4.46
N TYR A 230 -1.44 -9.63 3.86
CA TYR A 230 -0.47 -10.71 3.70
C TYR A 230 0.09 -10.98 5.10
N VAL A 231 -0.17 -12.18 5.63
CA VAL A 231 0.22 -12.57 6.98
C VAL A 231 1.19 -13.74 6.87
N SER A 232 2.45 -13.50 7.23
CA SER A 232 3.26 -14.53 7.86
C SER A 232 3.29 -14.28 9.37
N SER A 233 3.56 -15.30 10.18
CA SER A 233 3.32 -15.28 11.64
C SER A 233 3.92 -14.10 12.42
N SER A 234 4.91 -13.38 11.86
CA SER A 234 5.41 -12.11 12.43
C SER A 234 5.88 -11.08 11.40
N PHE A 235 5.48 -11.23 10.14
CA PHE A 235 5.68 -10.23 9.08
C PHE A 235 4.35 -9.96 8.40
N ILE A 236 3.70 -8.85 8.78
CA ILE A 236 2.33 -8.55 8.41
C ILE A 236 2.30 -7.34 7.48
N ILE A 237 1.75 -7.50 6.28
CA ILE A 237 1.59 -6.40 5.32
C ILE A 237 0.10 -6.18 5.08
N TRP A 238 -0.40 -5.07 5.62
CA TRP A 238 -1.73 -4.55 5.31
C TRP A 238 -1.65 -3.71 4.05
N ASN A 239 -2.53 -3.94 3.08
CA ASN A 239 -2.70 -2.96 2.01
C ASN A 239 -4.04 -2.23 2.18
N LEU A 240 -3.97 -0.91 2.23
CA LEU A 240 -5.12 -0.04 2.36
C LEU A 240 -5.61 0.34 0.96
N HIS A 241 -6.73 -0.27 0.57
CA HIS A 241 -7.44 0.12 -0.63
C HIS A 241 -8.57 1.10 -0.30
N LEU A 242 -8.26 2.40 -0.40
CA LEU A 242 -9.18 3.50 -0.05
C LEU A 242 -10.51 3.49 -0.80
N ARG A 243 -10.59 2.81 -1.96
CA ARG A 243 -11.77 2.72 -2.81
C ARG A 243 -12.36 1.31 -2.90
N ALA A 244 -11.98 0.38 -2.02
CA ALA A 244 -12.45 -1.01 -2.12
C ALA A 244 -13.99 -1.11 -2.15
N LYS A 245 -14.69 -0.29 -1.36
CA LYS A 245 -16.16 -0.24 -1.35
C LYS A 245 -16.73 0.34 -2.65
N GLU A 246 -16.16 1.42 -3.16
CA GLU A 246 -16.58 2.03 -4.43
C GLU A 246 -16.33 1.07 -5.61
N GLU A 247 -15.18 0.41 -5.63
CA GLU A 247 -14.87 -0.63 -6.63
C GLU A 247 -15.85 -1.80 -6.54
N ALA A 248 -16.15 -2.29 -5.33
CA ALA A 248 -17.14 -3.34 -5.12
C ALA A 248 -18.54 -2.91 -5.61
N ALA A 249 -18.94 -1.68 -5.32
CA ALA A 249 -20.21 -1.12 -5.79
C ALA A 249 -20.25 -0.98 -7.32
N LEU A 250 -19.17 -0.50 -7.94
CA LEU A 250 -19.03 -0.41 -9.40
C LEU A 250 -19.08 -1.80 -10.07
N ARG A 251 -18.43 -2.81 -9.48
CA ARG A 251 -18.48 -4.20 -9.97
C ARG A 251 -19.87 -4.81 -9.81
N ALA A 252 -20.56 -4.53 -8.70
CA ALA A 252 -21.92 -4.97 -8.48
C ALA A 252 -22.88 -4.34 -9.50
N LEU A 253 -22.80 -3.03 -9.69
CA LEU A 253 -23.57 -2.29 -10.70
C LEU A 253 -23.31 -2.81 -12.11
N SER A 254 -22.04 -2.99 -12.47
CA SER A 254 -21.62 -3.57 -13.75
C SER A 254 -22.25 -4.95 -13.97
N LYS A 255 -22.16 -5.83 -12.97
CA LYS A 255 -22.74 -7.18 -13.03
C LYS A 255 -24.27 -7.13 -13.18
N GLU A 256 -24.93 -6.24 -12.44
CA GLU A 256 -26.38 -6.07 -12.48
C GLU A 256 -26.84 -5.55 -13.85
N GLN A 257 -26.22 -4.49 -14.36
CA GLN A 257 -26.58 -3.88 -15.64
C GLN A 257 -26.32 -4.84 -16.80
N LEU A 258 -25.11 -5.41 -16.88
CA LEU A 258 -24.73 -6.29 -17.98
C LEU A 258 -25.43 -7.65 -17.92
N GLY A 259 -25.84 -8.09 -16.72
CA GLY A 259 -26.59 -9.34 -16.54
C GLY A 259 -28.01 -9.32 -17.11
N ARG A 260 -28.54 -8.14 -17.47
CA ARG A 260 -29.86 -7.99 -18.11
C ARG A 260 -29.83 -8.29 -19.61
N TYR A 261 -28.65 -8.35 -20.20
CA TYR A 261 -28.45 -8.46 -21.64
C TYR A 261 -28.01 -9.87 -22.03
N SER A 262 -28.50 -10.35 -23.16
CA SER A 262 -28.08 -11.63 -23.73
C SER A 262 -26.61 -11.56 -24.17
N ARG A 263 -25.95 -12.72 -24.29
CA ARG A 263 -24.56 -12.78 -24.80
C ARG A 263 -24.40 -12.28 -26.23
N ASP A 264 -25.50 -12.25 -26.98
CA ASP A 264 -25.56 -11.81 -28.36
C ASP A 264 -25.87 -10.31 -28.50
N THR A 265 -26.20 -9.64 -27.39
CA THR A 265 -26.41 -8.20 -27.36
C THR A 265 -25.17 -7.48 -27.86
N THR A 266 -25.37 -6.63 -28.85
CA THR A 266 -24.35 -5.81 -29.48
C THR A 266 -24.27 -4.44 -28.83
N TYR A 267 -23.20 -3.71 -29.13
CA TYR A 267 -23.11 -2.31 -28.72
C TYR A 267 -24.11 -1.40 -29.42
N GLY A 268 -24.55 -1.76 -30.64
CA GLY A 268 -25.65 -1.06 -31.32
C GLY A 268 -26.93 -1.11 -30.51
N ASP A 269 -27.31 -2.30 -30.04
CA ASP A 269 -28.55 -2.52 -29.28
C ASP A 269 -28.60 -1.64 -28.01
N LEU A 270 -27.49 -1.62 -27.25
CA LEU A 270 -27.39 -0.80 -26.04
C LEU A 270 -27.50 0.71 -26.33
N ARG A 271 -26.96 1.16 -27.47
CA ARG A 271 -27.06 2.57 -27.88
C ARG A 271 -28.49 2.93 -28.25
N ASP A 272 -29.18 2.04 -28.94
CA ASP A 272 -30.56 2.26 -29.39
C ASP A 272 -31.52 2.28 -28.17
N GLU A 273 -31.20 1.56 -27.10
CA GLU A 273 -31.84 1.68 -25.79
C GLU A 273 -31.47 2.96 -25.01
N GLY A 274 -30.63 3.83 -25.58
CA GLY A 274 -30.25 5.11 -24.99
C GLY A 274 -29.14 5.01 -23.95
N TYR A 275 -28.35 3.94 -23.95
CA TYR A 275 -27.18 3.80 -23.10
C TYR A 275 -25.88 4.11 -23.86
N ARG A 276 -24.86 4.50 -23.10
CA ARG A 276 -23.47 4.51 -23.53
C ARG A 276 -22.63 3.62 -22.63
N ILE A 277 -21.57 3.05 -23.19
CA ILE A 277 -20.71 2.09 -22.50
C ILE A 277 -19.54 2.83 -21.89
N VAL A 278 -19.53 2.90 -20.57
CA VAL A 278 -18.45 3.53 -19.85
C VAL A 278 -17.54 2.44 -19.31
N VAL A 279 -16.24 2.62 -19.55
CA VAL A 279 -15.22 1.77 -18.96
C VAL A 279 -14.46 2.62 -17.95
N GLU A 280 -14.72 2.39 -16.67
CA GLU A 280 -14.07 3.09 -15.58
C GLU A 280 -12.98 2.21 -14.98
N CYS A 281 -11.78 2.75 -14.86
CA CYS A 281 -10.75 2.08 -14.10
C CYS A 281 -10.81 2.52 -12.64
N ALA A 282 -11.30 1.64 -11.77
CA ALA A 282 -11.35 1.87 -10.32
C ALA A 282 -9.99 2.27 -9.70
N ARG A 283 -8.87 1.92 -10.36
CA ARG A 283 -7.49 2.22 -9.91
C ARG A 283 -6.91 3.55 -10.40
N CYS A 284 -7.39 4.12 -11.50
CA CYS A 284 -6.82 5.36 -12.06
C CYS A 284 -7.85 6.49 -12.14
N ASP A 285 -9.12 6.22 -11.86
CA ASP A 285 -10.28 7.13 -12.00
C ASP A 285 -10.40 7.80 -13.38
N GLN A 286 -9.60 7.35 -14.35
CA GLN A 286 -9.82 7.69 -15.73
C GLN A 286 -11.00 6.87 -16.23
N SER A 287 -12.03 7.60 -16.66
CA SER A 287 -12.88 7.11 -17.73
C SER A 287 -11.94 6.81 -18.89
N ILE A 288 -11.81 5.53 -19.24
CA ILE A 288 -11.27 5.19 -20.54
C ILE A 288 -12.25 5.84 -21.54
N PRO A 289 -11.77 6.56 -22.57
CA PRO A 289 -12.64 7.16 -23.57
C PRO A 289 -13.70 6.16 -23.99
N ASP A 290 -14.96 6.63 -24.11
CA ASP A 290 -16.16 5.84 -24.38
C ASP A 290 -15.79 4.68 -25.32
N TYR A 291 -15.97 3.44 -24.86
CA TYR A 291 -15.46 2.27 -25.60
C TYR A 291 -16.04 2.26 -27.02
N MET A 292 -17.23 2.82 -27.18
CA MET A 292 -17.92 3.03 -28.45
C MET A 292 -17.37 4.17 -29.31
N ALA A 293 -16.76 5.20 -28.73
CA ALA A 293 -16.11 6.26 -29.49
C ALA A 293 -14.81 5.78 -30.18
N VAL A 294 -14.21 4.70 -29.68
CA VAL A 294 -12.95 4.14 -30.20
C VAL A 294 -13.18 2.90 -31.08
N ARG A 295 -14.35 2.26 -30.99
CA ARG A 295 -14.75 1.13 -31.83
C ARG A 295 -16.16 1.36 -32.40
N PRO A 296 -16.28 1.91 -33.61
CA PRO A 296 -17.56 2.20 -34.25
C PRO A 296 -18.29 0.96 -34.80
N ASP A 297 -17.72 -0.25 -34.63
CA ASP A 297 -18.37 -1.47 -35.07
C ASP A 297 -19.54 -1.83 -34.16
N ASN A 298 -20.75 -1.49 -34.63
CA ASN A 298 -22.01 -1.77 -33.95
C ASN A 298 -22.27 -3.28 -33.79
N GLY A 299 -21.55 -4.17 -34.50
CA GLY A 299 -21.70 -5.62 -34.44
C GLY A 299 -20.88 -6.30 -33.34
N ALA A 300 -20.05 -5.56 -32.60
CA ALA A 300 -19.25 -6.13 -31.52
C ALA A 300 -20.15 -6.57 -30.35
N LYS A 301 -20.10 -7.87 -30.03
CA LYS A 301 -20.83 -8.46 -28.89
C LYS A 301 -20.29 -7.95 -27.55
N LEU A 302 -21.18 -7.75 -26.60
CA LEU A 302 -20.89 -7.25 -25.26
C LEU A 302 -19.82 -8.08 -24.51
N ILE A 303 -19.82 -9.40 -24.71
CA ILE A 303 -18.99 -10.36 -23.97
C ILE A 303 -17.66 -10.67 -24.69
N SER A 304 -17.59 -10.49 -26.01
CA SER A 304 -16.39 -10.85 -26.79
C SER A 304 -15.29 -9.78 -26.72
N SER A 305 -15.60 -8.62 -26.17
CA SER A 305 -14.65 -7.53 -26.08
C SER A 305 -13.66 -7.76 -24.93
N LYS A 306 -12.37 -7.83 -25.26
CA LYS A 306 -11.33 -7.73 -24.23
C LYS A 306 -11.56 -6.40 -23.52
N SER A 307 -11.89 -6.44 -22.23
CA SER A 307 -12.09 -5.27 -21.38
C SER A 307 -10.94 -4.28 -21.60
N ALA A 308 -11.25 -3.02 -21.96
CA ALA A 308 -10.22 -2.03 -22.21
C ALA A 308 -9.30 -1.90 -20.99
N ARG A 309 -7.99 -1.85 -21.26
CA ARG A 309 -6.98 -1.57 -20.25
C ARG A 309 -6.83 -0.05 -20.10
N CYS A 310 -6.83 0.48 -18.86
CA CYS A 310 -6.54 1.89 -18.58
C CYS A 310 -5.16 2.22 -19.15
N ARG A 311 -5.08 3.23 -20.02
CA ARG A 311 -3.81 3.65 -20.64
C ARG A 311 -2.78 4.12 -19.60
N LEU A 312 -3.21 4.61 -18.44
CA LEU A 312 -2.33 5.07 -17.36
C LEU A 312 -1.78 3.94 -16.48
N CYS A 313 -2.54 2.86 -16.27
CA CYS A 313 -2.14 1.85 -15.28
C CYS A 313 -2.28 0.39 -15.72
N GLY A 314 -2.65 0.12 -16.97
CA GLY A 314 -2.77 -1.23 -17.53
C GLY A 314 -3.94 -2.05 -16.99
N ASN A 315 -4.63 -1.60 -15.93
CA ASN A 315 -5.75 -2.34 -15.35
C ASN A 315 -6.93 -2.44 -16.31
N ARG A 316 -7.58 -3.61 -16.31
CA ARG A 316 -8.89 -3.78 -16.96
C ARG A 316 -9.90 -2.88 -16.27
N GLY A 317 -10.54 -2.01 -17.03
CA GLY A 317 -11.63 -1.20 -16.51
C GLY A 317 -12.88 -2.04 -16.27
N ILE A 318 -13.73 -1.53 -15.39
CA ILE A 318 -15.06 -2.06 -15.09
C ILE A 318 -16.01 -1.45 -16.10
N VAL A 319 -16.61 -2.31 -16.92
CA VAL A 319 -17.58 -1.93 -17.94
C VAL A 319 -18.93 -1.73 -17.26
N HIS A 320 -19.57 -0.58 -17.44
CA HIS A 320 -20.92 -0.34 -16.95
C HIS A 320 -21.65 0.62 -17.90
N LEU A 321 -22.97 0.67 -17.78
CA LEU A 321 -23.84 1.45 -18.67
C LEU A 321 -24.19 2.78 -18.01
N LYS A 322 -24.10 3.87 -18.76
CA LYS A 322 -24.63 5.18 -18.35
C LYS A 322 -25.69 5.64 -19.34
N PRO A 323 -26.79 6.28 -18.89
CA PRO A 323 -27.74 6.90 -19.80
C PRO A 323 -27.05 7.93 -20.70
N MET A 324 -27.40 7.96 -21.97
CA MET A 324 -27.03 9.05 -22.86
C MET A 324 -27.74 10.33 -22.39
N LYS A 325 -26.98 11.38 -22.09
CA LYS A 325 -27.57 12.71 -21.90
C LYS A 325 -28.18 13.12 -23.24
N ARG A 326 -29.51 13.19 -23.31
CA ARG A 326 -30.19 13.81 -24.46
C ARG A 326 -29.59 15.21 -24.63
N ARG A 327 -29.00 15.49 -25.80
CA ARG A 327 -28.58 16.86 -26.09
C ARG A 327 -29.83 17.75 -25.99
N PRO A 328 -29.81 18.85 -25.22
CA PRO A 328 -30.89 19.83 -25.29
C PRO A 328 -31.03 20.23 -26.77
N ARG A 329 -32.26 20.14 -27.27
CA ARG A 329 -32.59 20.49 -28.66
C ARG A 329 -32.40 21.98 -28.89
#